data_AF-A0A2E1SP15-F1
#
_entry.id   AF-A0A2E1SP15-F1
#
_cell.length_a   1.000
_cell.length_b   1.000
_cell.length_c   1.000
_cell.angle_alpha   90.00
_cell.angle_beta   90.00
_cell.angle_gamma   90.00
#
_symmetry.space_group_name_H-M   'P 1'
#
loop_
_entity.id
_entity.type
_entity.pdbx_description
1 polymer ?
#
loop_
_entity_poly.entity_id
_entity_poly.type
_entity_poly.pdbx_seq_one_letter_code
_entity_poly.pdbx_strand_id
1 'polypeptide(L)'
;MMSFTATESDFSELWGSTERKYIIPRYQREYSWGVDNLATFWSDIHEEEEFFFGSVVLKHPERRGTRIEIIDGQQRMLTMTILYAAIRDVANDLGDSEGATGIHSQYIIQRRGRRDGDFIIRPTDGLRDYFERSIQSQNPNFRNPETKEHKRVQKNYKWLKGKIQDRLIHESLDDNLAVIDDLIDRT
;
A
#
# COMPACT_ATOMS: atom_id res chain seq x y z
N MET A 1 -19.22 -26.15 -8.81
CA MET A 1 -19.81 -25.04 -8.04
C MET A 1 -18.66 -24.21 -7.50
N MET A 2 -18.56 -22.91 -7.80
CA MET A 2 -17.58 -22.05 -7.11
C MET A 2 -18.05 -21.91 -5.66
N SER A 3 -17.23 -22.31 -4.70
CA SER A 3 -17.50 -22.13 -3.27
C SER A 3 -16.82 -20.85 -2.79
N PHE A 4 -17.55 -20.04 -2.04
CA PHE A 4 -16.97 -18.90 -1.32
C PHE A 4 -16.57 -19.34 0.08
N THR A 5 -15.38 -18.94 0.50
CA THR A 5 -14.90 -19.08 1.88
C THR A 5 -14.61 -17.68 2.39
N ALA A 6 -15.11 -17.35 3.59
CA ALA A 6 -14.79 -16.11 4.28
C ALA A 6 -13.90 -16.44 5.48
N THR A 7 -12.82 -15.66 5.63
CA THR A 7 -11.88 -15.76 6.75
C THR A 7 -11.54 -14.36 7.22
N GLU A 8 -11.47 -14.18 8.53
CA GLU A 8 -10.90 -12.99 9.16
C GLU A 8 -9.37 -13.16 9.24
N SER A 9 -8.63 -12.08 9.00
CA SER A 9 -7.17 -12.08 9.00
C SER A 9 -6.67 -10.65 9.19
N ASP A 10 -5.52 -10.51 9.85
CA ASP A 10 -4.85 -9.21 9.95
C ASP A 10 -4.33 -8.79 8.57
N PHE A 11 -4.27 -7.47 8.33
CA PHE A 11 -3.75 -6.96 7.07
C PHE A 11 -2.28 -7.37 6.87
N SER A 12 -1.50 -7.38 7.96
CA SER A 12 -0.11 -7.85 7.98
C SER A 12 0.03 -9.32 7.55
N GLU A 13 -0.93 -10.19 7.87
CA GLU A 13 -0.95 -11.58 7.41
C GLU A 13 -1.29 -11.68 5.92
N LEU A 14 -2.18 -10.81 5.44
CA LEU A 14 -2.52 -10.73 4.02
C LEU A 14 -1.32 -10.28 3.18
N TRP A 15 -0.49 -9.39 3.73
CA TRP A 15 0.51 -8.64 2.99
C TRP A 15 1.97 -9.09 3.22
N GLY A 16 2.34 -9.48 4.43
CA GLY A 16 3.74 -9.66 4.85
C GLY A 16 4.25 -11.11 5.01
N SER A 17 3.38 -12.12 5.05
CA SER A 17 3.78 -13.46 5.57
C SER A 17 3.86 -14.59 4.54
N THR A 18 3.47 -14.37 3.27
CA THR A 18 3.36 -15.46 2.29
C THR A 18 3.92 -15.07 0.93
N GLU A 19 4.44 -16.03 0.16
CA GLU A 19 4.85 -15.82 -1.24
C GLU A 19 3.63 -15.57 -2.16
N ARG A 20 2.75 -14.62 -1.84
CA ARG A 20 1.56 -14.27 -2.60
C ARG A 20 1.85 -13.03 -3.45
N LYS A 21 1.28 -13.02 -4.65
CA LYS A 21 1.30 -11.90 -5.58
C LYS A 21 -0.13 -11.55 -5.93
N TYR A 22 -0.60 -10.42 -5.44
CA TYR A 22 -1.93 -9.91 -5.75
C TYR A 22 -1.92 -9.23 -7.12
N ILE A 23 -2.89 -9.58 -7.96
CA ILE A 23 -3.01 -9.04 -9.31
C ILE A 23 -4.40 -8.45 -9.44
N ILE A 24 -4.47 -7.18 -9.85
CA ILE A 24 -5.72 -6.55 -10.25
C ILE A 24 -5.96 -6.91 -11.73
N PRO A 25 -7.01 -7.71 -12.05
CA PRO A 25 -7.27 -8.15 -13.42
C PRO A 25 -7.61 -7.00 -14.36
N ARG A 26 -7.37 -7.16 -15.67
CA ARG A 26 -7.62 -6.11 -16.68
C ARG A 26 -9.07 -5.63 -16.78
N TYR A 27 -10.04 -6.48 -16.41
CA TYR A 27 -11.46 -6.13 -16.45
C TYR A 27 -11.92 -5.28 -15.26
N GLN A 28 -11.04 -5.05 -14.28
CA GLN A 28 -11.32 -4.18 -13.16
C GLN A 28 -11.28 -2.71 -13.53
N ARG A 29 -12.03 -1.90 -12.79
CA ARG A 29 -12.04 -0.44 -12.95
C ARG A 29 -10.69 0.18 -12.60
N GLU A 30 -10.40 1.32 -13.20
CA GLU A 30 -9.24 2.15 -12.85
C GLU A 30 -9.30 2.63 -11.39
N TYR A 31 -8.15 3.02 -10.84
CA TYR A 31 -8.04 3.75 -9.58
C TYR A 31 -8.74 5.11 -9.67
N SER A 32 -9.73 5.28 -8.80
CA SER A 32 -10.65 6.42 -8.82
C SER A 32 -10.82 7.10 -7.47
N TRP A 33 -10.25 6.55 -6.39
CA TRP A 33 -10.32 7.18 -5.06
C TRP A 33 -9.75 8.60 -5.10
N GLY A 34 -10.54 9.54 -4.59
CA GLY A 34 -10.19 10.94 -4.45
C GLY A 34 -9.89 11.31 -3.00
N VAL A 35 -9.68 12.61 -2.75
CA VAL A 35 -9.33 13.12 -1.42
C VAL A 35 -10.40 12.80 -0.38
N ASP A 36 -11.69 12.84 -0.73
CA ASP A 36 -12.76 12.53 0.23
C ASP A 36 -12.69 11.06 0.69
N ASN A 37 -12.38 10.13 -0.23
CA ASN A 37 -12.16 8.73 0.15
C ASN A 37 -10.91 8.56 1.03
N LEU A 38 -9.86 9.32 0.74
CA LEU A 38 -8.63 9.32 1.55
C LEU A 38 -8.87 9.90 2.94
N ALA A 39 -9.69 10.94 3.06
CA ALA A 39 -10.04 11.55 4.33
C ALA A 39 -10.77 10.53 5.23
N THR A 40 -11.77 9.82 4.69
CA THR A 40 -12.43 8.72 5.40
C THR A 40 -11.44 7.63 5.76
N PHE A 41 -10.69 7.09 4.79
CA PHE A 41 -9.70 6.03 5.04
C PHE A 41 -8.68 6.43 6.12
N TRP A 42 -8.22 7.68 6.11
CA TRP A 42 -7.31 8.21 7.12
C TRP A 42 -7.99 8.38 8.49
N SER A 43 -9.24 8.85 8.54
CA SER A 43 -10.05 8.90 9.77
C SER A 43 -10.20 7.51 10.37
N ASP A 44 -10.61 6.53 9.56
CA ASP A 44 -10.84 5.16 9.99
C ASP A 44 -9.57 4.56 10.61
N ILE A 45 -8.40 4.85 10.02
CA ILE A 45 -7.13 4.44 10.63
C ILE A 45 -6.98 5.07 12.00
N HIS A 46 -7.33 6.34 12.24
CA HIS A 46 -6.99 7.14 13.42
C HIS A 46 -8.01 7.27 14.55
N GLU A 47 -9.29 7.17 14.24
CA GLU A 47 -10.36 7.48 15.18
C GLU A 47 -11.01 6.21 15.74
N GLU A 48 -10.90 5.10 15.02
CA GLU A 48 -11.41 3.81 15.47
C GLU A 48 -10.42 3.15 16.45
N GLU A 49 -10.96 2.47 17.47
CA GLU A 49 -10.16 1.66 18.41
C GLU A 49 -9.46 0.51 17.67
N GLU A 50 -10.11 -0.03 16.64
CA GLU A 50 -9.60 -1.10 15.79
C GLU A 50 -9.87 -0.75 14.32
N PHE A 51 -8.81 -0.62 13.53
CA PHE A 51 -8.93 -0.28 12.12
C PHE A 51 -9.46 -1.46 11.31
N PHE A 52 -10.70 -1.36 10.82
CA PHE A 52 -11.25 -2.34 9.91
C PHE A 52 -10.98 -1.98 8.45
N PHE A 53 -10.01 -2.66 7.83
CA PHE A 53 -9.68 -2.48 6.41
C PHE A 53 -10.85 -2.78 5.45
N GLY A 54 -11.86 -3.54 5.90
CA GLY A 54 -12.99 -3.97 5.09
C GLY A 54 -12.74 -5.29 4.37
N SER A 55 -13.81 -5.83 3.77
CA SER A 55 -13.75 -7.10 3.04
C SER A 55 -12.96 -6.99 1.73
N VAL A 56 -12.26 -8.06 1.37
CA VAL A 56 -11.57 -8.18 0.07
C VAL A 56 -12.03 -9.49 -0.57
N VAL A 57 -12.40 -9.45 -1.85
CA VAL A 57 -12.77 -10.67 -2.58
C VAL A 57 -11.57 -11.10 -3.41
N LEU A 58 -11.08 -12.30 -3.12
CA LEU A 58 -9.90 -12.87 -3.74
C LEU A 58 -10.25 -14.13 -4.51
N LYS A 59 -9.66 -14.27 -5.70
CA LYS A 59 -9.71 -15.51 -6.47
C LYS A 59 -8.35 -16.18 -6.44
N HIS A 60 -8.29 -17.29 -5.72
CA HIS A 60 -7.11 -18.13 -5.61
C HIS A 60 -6.93 -18.97 -6.88
N PRO A 61 -5.68 -19.31 -7.26
CA PRO A 61 -5.41 -20.13 -8.44
C PRO A 61 -5.86 -21.58 -8.21
N GLU A 62 -6.35 -22.24 -9.26
CA GLU A 62 -6.83 -23.64 -9.20
C GLU A 62 -5.70 -24.67 -8.94
N ARG A 63 -4.44 -24.29 -9.15
CA ARG A 63 -3.23 -25.11 -8.93
C ARG A 63 -2.25 -24.39 -8.01
N ARG A 64 -1.21 -25.09 -7.54
CA ARG A 64 -0.08 -24.48 -6.81
C ARG A 64 0.44 -23.28 -7.59
N GLY A 65 0.07 -22.09 -7.14
CA GLY A 65 0.32 -20.83 -7.78
C GLY A 65 0.28 -19.75 -6.73
N THR A 66 1.12 -18.74 -6.91
CA THR A 66 1.29 -17.63 -5.97
C THR A 66 0.46 -16.42 -6.36
N ARG A 67 -0.18 -16.45 -7.54
CA ARG A 67 -0.95 -15.34 -8.10
C ARG A 67 -2.39 -15.39 -7.59
N ILE A 68 -2.82 -14.35 -6.89
CA ILE A 68 -4.17 -14.18 -6.38
C ILE A 68 -4.80 -12.99 -7.10
N GLU A 69 -5.96 -13.20 -7.73
CA GLU A 69 -6.68 -12.12 -8.38
C GLU A 69 -7.53 -11.36 -7.36
N ILE A 70 -7.41 -10.03 -7.35
CA ILE A 70 -8.30 -9.16 -6.57
C ILE A 70 -9.56 -8.91 -7.39
N ILE A 71 -10.70 -9.39 -6.88
CA ILE A 71 -12.02 -9.24 -7.51
C ILE A 71 -12.76 -8.03 -6.92
N ASP A 72 -12.57 -7.74 -5.63
CA ASP A 72 -13.06 -6.53 -4.98
C ASP A 72 -12.10 -6.08 -3.87
N GLY A 73 -12.17 -4.81 -3.47
CA GLY A 73 -11.25 -4.20 -2.49
C GLY A 73 -10.01 -3.54 -3.12
N GLN A 74 -9.89 -3.57 -4.44
CA GLN A 74 -8.72 -3.07 -5.17
C GLN A 74 -8.31 -1.61 -4.86
N GLN A 75 -9.29 -0.73 -4.62
CA GLN A 75 -9.02 0.68 -4.37
C GLN A 75 -8.38 0.88 -2.99
N ARG A 76 -8.85 0.11 -2.01
CA ARG A 76 -8.27 0.07 -0.66
C ARG A 76 -6.86 -0.49 -0.69
N MET A 77 -6.66 -1.62 -1.38
CA MET A 77 -5.35 -2.27 -1.49
C MET A 77 -4.30 -1.36 -2.15
N LEU A 78 -4.67 -0.67 -3.24
CA LEU A 78 -3.78 0.32 -3.87
C LEU A 78 -3.52 1.52 -2.97
N THR A 79 -4.54 2.02 -2.25
CA THR A 79 -4.38 3.17 -1.34
C THR A 79 -3.51 2.84 -0.15
N MET A 80 -3.64 1.63 0.41
CA MET A 80 -2.77 1.14 1.47
C MET A 80 -1.32 1.03 1.01
N THR A 81 -1.09 0.56 -0.23
CA THR A 81 0.26 0.56 -0.81
C THR A 81 0.81 1.98 -0.98
N ILE A 82 -0.03 2.95 -1.34
CA ILE A 82 0.36 4.37 -1.42
C ILE A 82 0.69 4.91 -0.02
N LEU A 83 -0.07 4.53 1.01
CA LEU A 83 0.21 4.89 2.40
C LEU A 83 1.57 4.37 2.84
N TYR A 84 1.86 3.07 2.70
CA TYR A 84 3.17 2.53 3.07
C TYR A 84 4.33 3.14 2.29
N ALA A 85 4.14 3.49 1.02
CA ALA A 85 5.15 4.24 0.27
C ALA A 85 5.38 5.64 0.85
N ALA A 86 4.32 6.34 1.28
CA ALA A 86 4.44 7.63 1.94
C ALA A 86 5.15 7.51 3.31
N ILE A 87 4.81 6.50 4.12
CA ILE A 87 5.47 6.22 5.41
C ILE A 87 6.96 5.94 5.20
N ARG A 88 7.30 5.04 4.26
CA ARG A 88 8.69 4.74 3.87
C ARG A 88 9.46 6.01 3.50
N ASP A 89 8.87 6.85 2.67
CA ASP A 89 9.54 8.04 2.17
C ASP A 89 9.71 9.10 3.26
N VAL A 90 8.78 9.18 4.22
CA VAL A 90 8.93 10.05 5.41
C VAL A 90 10.02 9.54 6.34
N ALA A 91 10.10 8.22 6.59
CA ALA A 91 11.19 7.63 7.37
C ALA A 91 12.56 7.94 6.74
N ASN A 92 12.68 7.82 5.41
CA ASN A 92 13.88 8.24 4.67
C ASN A 92 14.17 9.74 4.83
N ASP A 93 13.16 10.61 4.73
CA ASP A 93 13.33 12.06 4.91
C ASP A 93 13.81 12.43 6.33
N LEU A 94 13.45 11.62 7.34
CA LEU A 94 13.92 11.73 8.72
C LEU A 94 15.33 11.17 8.94
N GLY A 95 15.91 10.51 7.94
CA GLY A 95 17.23 9.86 8.02
C GLY A 95 17.20 8.39 8.47
N ASP A 96 16.02 7.84 8.75
CA ASP A 96 15.85 6.43 9.11
C ASP A 96 15.78 5.52 7.87
N SER A 97 16.94 5.33 7.25
CA SER A 97 17.08 4.47 6.08
C SER A 97 16.84 2.99 6.41
N GLU A 98 17.07 2.56 7.65
CA GLU A 98 16.88 1.17 8.08
C GLU A 98 15.39 0.86 8.22
N GLY A 99 14.63 1.68 8.94
CA GLY A 99 13.18 1.54 9.06
C GLY A 99 12.49 1.71 7.71
N ALA A 100 12.90 2.66 6.88
CA ALA A 100 12.40 2.77 5.50
C ALA A 100 12.64 1.49 4.68
N THR A 101 13.81 0.85 4.83
CA THR A 101 14.11 -0.44 4.18
C THR A 101 13.23 -1.56 4.72
N GLY A 102 12.98 -1.58 6.03
CA GLY A 102 12.05 -2.49 6.70
C GLY A 102 10.64 -2.37 6.14
N ILE A 103 10.07 -1.17 6.16
CA ILE A 103 8.74 -0.85 5.63
C ILE A 103 8.62 -1.30 4.18
N HIS A 104 9.61 -0.95 3.36
CA HIS A 104 9.60 -1.33 1.95
C HIS A 104 9.60 -2.84 1.76
N SER A 105 10.41 -3.56 2.55
CA SER A 105 10.59 -5.01 2.44
C SER A 105 9.43 -5.83 3.01
N GLN A 106 8.65 -5.24 3.92
CA GLN A 106 7.50 -5.89 4.57
C GLN A 106 6.19 -5.55 3.85
N TYR A 107 6.07 -4.31 3.32
CA TYR A 107 4.78 -3.79 2.84
C TYR A 107 4.73 -3.41 1.36
N ILE A 108 5.82 -3.53 0.60
CA ILE A 108 5.81 -3.14 -0.83
C ILE A 108 6.35 -4.25 -1.74
N ILE A 109 7.45 -4.88 -1.33
CA ILE A 109 8.06 -6.00 -2.07
C ILE A 109 8.00 -7.29 -1.25
N GLN A 110 7.88 -8.41 -1.95
CA GLN A 110 8.11 -9.74 -1.41
C GLN A 110 9.53 -10.15 -1.76
N ARG A 111 10.42 -10.25 -0.77
CA ARG A 111 11.76 -10.80 -0.99
C ARG A 111 11.67 -12.29 -1.33
N ARG A 112 12.30 -12.70 -2.45
CA ARG A 112 12.45 -14.11 -2.85
C ARG A 112 13.91 -14.53 -2.77
N GLY A 113 14.35 -14.87 -1.57
CA GLY A 113 15.73 -15.31 -1.31
C GLY A 113 16.76 -14.27 -1.78
N ARG A 114 17.68 -14.66 -2.69
CA ARG A 114 18.77 -13.82 -3.20
C ARG A 114 18.42 -12.99 -4.45
N ARG A 115 17.17 -13.03 -4.94
CA ARG A 115 16.75 -12.23 -6.11
C ARG A 115 16.08 -10.94 -5.67
N ASP A 116 16.08 -9.96 -6.57
CA ASP A 116 15.21 -8.79 -6.47
C ASP A 116 13.76 -9.25 -6.21
N GLY A 117 13.14 -8.66 -5.20
CA GLY A 117 11.79 -9.02 -4.77
C GLY A 117 10.74 -8.69 -5.84
N ASP A 118 9.62 -9.42 -5.81
CA ASP A 118 8.43 -9.11 -6.60
C ASP A 118 7.57 -8.09 -5.83
N PHE A 119 6.95 -7.10 -6.49
CA PHE A 119 5.94 -6.27 -5.82
C PHE A 119 4.75 -7.11 -5.35
N ILE A 120 4.27 -6.84 -4.13
CA ILE A 120 3.17 -7.58 -3.48
C ILE A 120 1.88 -7.44 -4.28
N ILE A 121 1.58 -6.23 -4.76
CA ILE A 121 0.44 -5.94 -5.61
C ILE A 121 0.88 -5.50 -7.01
N ARG A 122 0.17 -6.00 -8.03
CA ARG A 122 0.30 -5.56 -9.42
C ARG A 122 -1.00 -4.86 -9.85
N PRO A 123 -0.97 -3.55 -10.15
CA PRO A 123 -2.11 -2.83 -10.71
C PRO A 123 -2.51 -3.33 -12.11
N THR A 124 -3.61 -2.78 -12.64
CA THR A 124 -3.97 -2.95 -14.05
C THR A 124 -2.84 -2.45 -14.95
N ASP A 125 -2.76 -2.99 -16.18
CA ASP A 125 -1.66 -2.64 -17.08
C ASP A 125 -1.61 -1.15 -17.45
N GLY A 126 -2.76 -0.45 -17.40
CA GLY A 126 -2.81 1.01 -17.65
C GLY A 126 -2.13 1.85 -16.58
N LEU A 127 -2.13 1.38 -15.31
CA LEU A 127 -1.53 2.08 -14.18
C LEU A 127 -0.13 1.55 -13.82
N ARG A 128 0.14 0.30 -14.18
CA ARG A 128 1.28 -0.48 -13.69
C ARG A 128 2.60 0.26 -13.73
N ASP A 129 3.02 0.72 -14.90
CA ASP A 129 4.35 1.32 -15.06
C ASP A 129 4.50 2.61 -14.25
N TYR A 130 3.44 3.42 -14.15
CA TYR A 130 3.43 4.62 -13.33
C TYR A 130 3.48 4.28 -11.84
N PHE A 131 2.69 3.30 -11.39
CA PHE A 131 2.62 2.92 -9.99
C PHE A 131 3.91 2.24 -9.51
N GLU A 132 4.49 1.36 -10.32
CA GLU A 132 5.77 0.70 -10.02
C GLU A 132 6.87 1.75 -9.79
N ARG A 133 7.01 2.74 -10.69
CA ARG A 133 8.07 3.76 -10.56
C ARG A 133 7.80 4.85 -9.52
N SER A 134 6.53 5.19 -9.26
CA SER A 134 6.17 6.34 -8.40
C SER A 134 5.86 5.96 -6.97
N ILE A 135 5.30 4.76 -6.75
CA ILE A 135 4.88 4.28 -5.43
C ILE A 135 5.80 3.15 -4.98
N GLN A 136 5.95 2.12 -5.80
CA GLN A 136 6.55 0.87 -5.34
C GLN A 136 8.09 0.88 -5.36
N SER A 137 8.73 1.64 -6.25
CA SER A 137 10.18 1.85 -6.26
C SER A 137 10.67 2.53 -4.98
N GLN A 138 11.84 2.13 -4.48
CA GLN A 138 12.53 2.81 -3.37
C GLN A 138 12.96 4.24 -3.70
N ASN A 139 13.19 4.52 -4.99
CA ASN A 139 13.47 5.86 -5.50
C ASN A 139 12.26 6.33 -6.30
N PRO A 140 11.26 6.95 -5.64
CA PRO A 140 9.99 7.28 -6.27
C PRO A 140 10.15 8.36 -7.35
N ASN A 141 9.59 8.12 -8.52
CA ASN A 141 9.59 9.05 -9.64
C ASN A 141 8.16 9.37 -10.11
N PHE A 142 7.68 10.56 -9.79
CA PHE A 142 6.34 11.03 -10.15
C PHE A 142 6.25 11.85 -11.45
N ARG A 143 7.33 11.96 -12.25
CA ARG A 143 7.34 12.77 -13.48
C ARG A 143 6.31 12.24 -14.50
N ASN A 144 5.83 13.11 -15.39
CA ASN A 144 4.97 12.75 -16.52
C ASN A 144 3.73 11.90 -16.15
N PRO A 145 2.80 12.40 -15.30
CA PRO A 145 1.52 11.75 -15.09
C PRO A 145 0.60 11.98 -16.30
N GLU A 146 0.53 10.99 -17.18
CA GLU A 146 -0.20 11.09 -18.45
C GLU A 146 -1.72 10.97 -18.31
N THR A 147 -2.21 10.09 -17.44
CA THR A 147 -3.64 9.78 -17.31
C THR A 147 -4.27 10.46 -16.09
N LYS A 148 -5.62 10.49 -16.03
CA LYS A 148 -6.34 10.93 -14.81
C LYS A 148 -6.01 10.04 -13.61
N GLU A 149 -5.85 8.74 -13.85
CA GLU A 149 -5.46 7.75 -12.85
C GLU A 149 -4.06 8.04 -12.27
N HIS A 150 -3.06 8.33 -13.13
CA HIS A 150 -1.71 8.71 -12.69
C HIS A 150 -1.74 9.96 -11.81
N LYS A 151 -2.50 10.99 -12.23
CA LYS A 151 -2.67 12.24 -11.47
C LYS A 151 -3.33 12.00 -10.13
N ARG A 152 -4.29 11.07 -10.04
CA ARG A 152 -4.92 10.68 -8.77
C ARG A 152 -3.93 10.00 -7.85
N VAL A 153 -3.16 9.01 -8.33
CA VAL A 153 -2.13 8.35 -7.53
C VAL A 153 -1.13 9.36 -6.98
N GLN A 154 -0.63 10.27 -7.83
CA GLN A 154 0.28 11.32 -7.39
C GLN A 154 -0.35 12.25 -6.33
N LYS A 155 -1.60 12.68 -6.54
CA LYS A 155 -2.31 13.56 -5.62
C LYS A 155 -2.53 12.87 -4.26
N ASN A 156 -2.92 11.60 -4.29
CA ASN A 156 -3.21 10.82 -3.10
C ASN A 156 -1.94 10.52 -2.31
N TYR A 157 -0.84 10.18 -2.97
CA TYR A 157 0.47 10.08 -2.33
C TYR A 157 0.85 11.38 -1.61
N LYS A 158 0.77 12.52 -2.31
CA LYS A 158 1.13 13.82 -1.72
C LYS A 158 0.26 14.17 -0.52
N TRP A 159 -1.03 13.86 -0.61
CA TRP A 159 -1.97 14.11 0.49
C TRP A 159 -1.63 13.25 1.71
N LEU A 160 -1.43 11.93 1.53
CA LEU A 160 -1.07 11.02 2.62
C LEU A 160 0.29 11.38 3.24
N LYS A 161 1.31 11.66 2.40
CA LYS A 161 2.61 12.12 2.88
C LYS A 161 2.49 13.40 3.71
N GLY A 162 1.71 14.38 3.24
CA GLY A 162 1.44 15.60 4.00
C GLY A 162 0.76 15.32 5.34
N LYS A 163 -0.23 14.40 5.38
CA LYS A 163 -0.89 14.01 6.62
C LYS A 163 0.02 13.34 7.64
N ILE A 164 0.98 12.52 7.18
CA ILE A 164 2.01 11.95 8.05
C ILE A 164 2.91 13.07 8.57
N GLN A 165 3.37 13.96 7.70
CA GLN A 165 4.22 15.09 8.07
C GLN A 165 3.55 16.05 9.07
N ASP A 166 2.25 16.30 8.93
CA ASP A 166 1.48 17.13 9.87
C ASP A 166 1.43 16.52 11.29
N ARG A 167 1.67 15.21 11.44
CA ARG A 167 1.71 14.51 12.73
C ARG A 167 3.09 14.43 13.36
N LEU A 168 4.14 14.74 12.60
CA LEU A 168 5.51 14.69 13.10
C LEU A 168 5.71 15.72 14.21
N ILE A 169 6.16 15.24 15.37
CA ILE A 169 6.49 16.06 16.53
C ILE A 169 7.93 16.54 16.33
N HIS A 170 8.11 17.80 15.94
CA HIS A 170 9.43 18.39 15.64
C HIS A 170 10.36 18.58 16.86
N GLU A 171 10.15 17.82 17.94
CA GLU A 171 10.90 17.91 19.21
C GLU A 171 12.14 17.02 19.21
N SER A 172 12.05 15.80 18.67
CA SER A 172 13.21 14.91 18.50
C SER A 172 13.03 13.90 17.36
N LEU A 173 14.11 13.23 16.94
CA LEU A 173 14.03 12.15 15.96
C LEU A 173 13.24 10.96 16.52
N ASP A 174 13.48 10.59 17.78
CA ASP A 174 12.84 9.44 18.42
C ASP A 174 11.32 9.60 18.51
N ASP A 175 10.84 10.81 18.84
CA ASP A 175 9.40 11.10 18.87
C ASP A 175 8.76 10.96 17.47
N ASN A 176 9.48 11.37 16.43
CA ASN A 176 9.01 11.24 15.05
C ASN A 176 8.99 9.79 14.56
N LEU A 177 9.97 8.98 14.96
CA LEU A 177 9.98 7.55 14.67
C LEU A 177 8.86 6.83 15.42
N ALA A 178 8.57 7.21 16.67
CA ALA A 178 7.44 6.67 17.42
C ALA A 178 6.09 6.95 16.72
N VAL A 179 5.92 8.13 16.10
CA VAL A 179 4.72 8.44 15.28
C VAL A 179 4.63 7.55 14.03
N ILE A 180 5.77 7.22 13.42
CA ILE A 180 5.82 6.33 12.26
C ILE A 180 5.47 4.89 12.66
N ASP A 181 6.02 4.40 13.77
CA ASP A 181 5.75 3.07 14.29
C ASP A 181 4.27 2.92 14.70
N ASP A 182 3.72 3.89 15.43
CA ASP A 182 2.29 3.92 15.78
C ASP A 182 1.38 3.86 14.54
N LEU A 183 1.73 4.60 13.49
CA LEU A 183 0.95 4.58 12.25
C LEU A 183 1.00 3.22 11.56
N ILE A 184 2.13 2.52 11.61
CA ILE A 184 2.27 1.16 11.04
C ILE A 184 1.46 0.16 11.86
N ASP A 185 1.55 0.23 13.20
CA ASP A 185 0.85 -0.67 14.12
C ASP A 185 -0.68 -0.53 14.03
N ARG A 186 -1.17 0.65 13.62
CA ARG A 186 -2.60 0.93 13.44
C ARG A 186 -3.14 0.52 12.06
N THR A 187 -2.32 -0.07 11.18
CA THR A 187 -2.71 -0.51 9.81
C THR A 187 -2.60 -2.01 9.61
#